data_AF-A0A0W4ZK88-F1
#
_entry.id   AF-A0A0W4ZK88-F1
#
_cell.length_a   1.000
_cell.length_b   1.000
_cell.length_c   1.000
_cell.angle_alpha   90.00
_cell.angle_beta   90.00
_cell.angle_gamma   90.00
#
_symmetry.space_group_name_H-M   'P 1'
#
loop_
_entity.id
_entity.type
_entity.pdbx_description
1 polymer ?
#
loop_
_entity_poly.entity_id
_entity_poly.type
_entity_poly.pdbx_seq_one_letter_code
_entity_poly.pdbx_strand_id
1 'polypeptide(L)'
;MKNAQKDILDCKILSPFSLFVQEILGAFVLFSLLIKRHWEYPRRSFRIWFFDVSKQIIGAAVIHILNVFISNIIGFNEREHGFSNPCVWYLLNIMIDTTIGVPILWIVLGFIGRICKFMGCVGTKSGDYDGDPPRITWWLKQLFIYILGLICMKISVFPILRIPILDNTANWLLSWTSSEEKLQIFFIMFFVPLMLALSLLK
;
A
#
# COMPACT_ATOMS: atom_id res chain seq x y z
N MET A 1 -27.65 24.93 9.81
CA MET A 1 -26.77 24.16 10.73
C MET A 1 -26.73 22.66 10.42
N LYS A 2 -27.82 22.00 10.01
CA LYS A 2 -27.79 20.58 9.56
C LYS A 2 -27.00 20.32 8.26
N ASN A 3 -26.82 21.34 7.42
CA ASN A 3 -26.12 21.19 6.14
C ASN A 3 -24.59 21.22 6.28
N ALA A 4 -24.03 21.98 7.24
CA ALA A 4 -22.57 22.02 7.46
C ALA A 4 -22.02 20.72 8.05
N GLN A 5 -22.83 20.01 8.86
CA GLN A 5 -22.44 18.71 9.42
C GLN A 5 -22.56 17.56 8.41
N LYS A 6 -23.28 17.77 7.30
CA LYS A 6 -23.39 16.81 6.20
C LYS A 6 -22.13 16.81 5.33
N ASP A 7 -21.47 17.95 5.19
CA ASP A 7 -20.23 18.08 4.40
C ASP A 7 -18.97 17.61 5.18
N ILE A 8 -18.98 17.66 6.52
CA ILE A 8 -17.87 17.21 7.39
C ILE A 8 -17.75 15.67 7.45
N LEU A 9 -18.78 14.93 6.98
CA LEU A 9 -18.79 13.46 6.94
C LEU A 9 -18.28 12.85 5.62
N ASP A 10 -18.02 13.68 4.60
CA ASP A 10 -17.61 13.22 3.27
C ASP A 10 -16.11 13.45 3.03
N CYS A 11 -15.27 12.72 3.77
CA CYS A 11 -13.84 12.67 3.44
C CYS A 11 -13.66 12.09 2.02
N LYS A 12 -13.25 12.93 1.07
CA LYS A 12 -13.09 12.55 -0.33
C LYS A 12 -11.68 12.08 -0.60
N ILE A 13 -11.53 10.75 -0.66
CA ILE A 13 -10.26 10.07 -0.92
C ILE A 13 -9.61 10.52 -2.25
N LEU A 14 -10.42 10.91 -3.23
CA LEU A 14 -9.99 11.34 -4.58
C LEU A 14 -10.12 12.87 -4.79
N SER A 15 -10.06 13.67 -3.73
CA SER A 15 -10.05 15.14 -3.89
C SER A 15 -8.75 15.64 -4.55
N PRO A 16 -8.75 16.80 -5.24
CA PRO A 16 -7.52 17.35 -5.83
C PRO A 16 -6.39 17.55 -4.83
N PHE A 17 -6.73 17.93 -3.58
CA PHE A 17 -5.77 18.03 -2.50
C PHE A 17 -5.17 16.68 -2.11
N SER A 18 -6.00 15.64 -2.03
CA SER A 18 -5.54 14.27 -1.77
C SER A 18 -4.57 13.78 -2.86
N LEU A 19 -4.89 13.99 -4.14
CA LEU A 19 -4.02 13.61 -5.26
C LEU A 19 -2.66 14.31 -5.17
N PHE A 20 -2.66 15.62 -4.91
CA PHE A 20 -1.44 16.38 -4.72
C PHE A 20 -0.58 15.84 -3.57
N VAL A 21 -1.20 15.55 -2.43
CA VAL A 21 -0.52 15.00 -1.25
C VAL A 21 0.05 13.60 -1.52
N GLN A 22 -0.65 12.75 -2.28
CA GLN A 22 -0.18 11.43 -2.68
C GLN A 22 0.99 11.48 -3.68
N GLU A 23 0.97 12.43 -4.62
CA GLU A 23 2.09 12.64 -5.55
C GLU A 23 3.36 13.04 -4.79
N ILE A 24 3.24 13.95 -3.81
CA ILE A 24 4.35 14.33 -2.95
C ILE A 24 4.85 13.10 -2.16
N LEU A 25 3.96 12.32 -1.54
CA LEU A 25 4.37 11.09 -0.86
C LEU A 25 5.15 10.16 -1.80
N GLY A 26 4.65 9.95 -3.02
CA GLY A 26 5.31 9.14 -4.04
C GLY A 26 6.73 9.62 -4.33
N ALA A 27 6.92 10.94 -4.47
CA ALA A 27 8.25 11.53 -4.66
C ALA A 27 9.19 11.26 -3.48
N PHE A 28 8.72 11.43 -2.23
CA PHE A 28 9.51 11.13 -1.04
C PHE A 28 9.89 9.64 -0.95
N VAL A 29 8.97 8.74 -1.26
CA VAL A 29 9.23 7.29 -1.28
C VAL A 29 10.23 6.92 -2.37
N LEU A 30 10.11 7.46 -3.59
CA LEU A 30 11.08 7.21 -4.65
C LEU A 30 12.47 7.76 -4.30
N PHE A 31 12.53 8.94 -3.68
CA PHE A 31 13.77 9.52 -3.20
C PHE A 31 14.43 8.65 -2.12
N SER A 32 13.63 8.09 -1.20
CA SER A 32 14.14 7.19 -0.17
C SER A 32 14.71 5.89 -0.76
N LEU A 33 14.11 5.36 -1.84
CA LEU A 33 14.66 4.22 -2.58
C LEU A 33 15.98 4.54 -3.29
N LEU A 34 16.19 5.78 -3.71
CA LEU A 34 17.47 6.24 -4.26
C LEU A 34 18.55 6.32 -3.16
N ILE A 35 18.21 6.82 -1.98
CA ILE A 35 19.10 6.81 -0.81
C ILE A 35 19.49 5.38 -0.44
N LYS A 36 18.49 4.48 -0.33
CA LYS A 36 18.72 3.05 -0.04
C LYS A 36 19.70 2.43 -1.04
N ARG A 37 19.52 2.70 -2.33
CA ARG A 37 20.47 2.25 -3.37
C ARG A 37 21.88 2.81 -3.17
N HIS A 38 22.00 4.08 -2.75
CA HIS A 38 23.31 4.70 -2.53
C HIS A 38 24.10 3.99 -1.43
N TRP A 39 23.41 3.51 -0.38
CA TRP A 39 23.97 2.81 0.77
C TRP A 39 24.09 1.27 0.60
N GLU A 40 23.42 0.66 -0.38
CA GLU A 40 23.55 -0.77 -0.68
C GLU A 40 24.98 -1.12 -1.16
N TYR A 41 25.59 -2.13 -0.54
CA TYR A 41 26.91 -2.65 -0.92
C TYR A 41 26.84 -4.18 -1.20
N PRO A 42 27.19 -4.66 -2.40
CA PRO A 42 27.57 -3.90 -3.59
C PRO A 42 26.39 -3.12 -4.19
N ARG A 43 26.66 -1.94 -4.76
CA ARG A 43 25.62 -1.07 -5.31
C ARG A 43 24.96 -1.68 -6.54
N ARG A 44 23.63 -1.84 -6.51
CA ARG A 44 22.84 -2.36 -7.64
C ARG A 44 22.95 -1.46 -8.88
N SER A 45 23.07 -2.06 -10.06
CA SER A 45 23.07 -1.30 -11.33
C SER A 45 21.74 -0.57 -11.53
N PHE A 46 21.76 0.59 -12.21
CA PHE A 46 20.54 1.38 -12.42
C PHE A 46 19.48 0.64 -13.22
N ARG A 47 19.87 -0.22 -14.17
CA ARG A 47 18.95 -1.02 -14.98
C ARG A 47 18.16 -2.02 -14.13
N ILE A 48 18.85 -2.78 -13.28
CA ILE A 48 18.20 -3.74 -12.37
C ILE A 48 17.35 -3.00 -11.34
N TRP A 49 17.87 -1.90 -10.77
CA TRP A 49 17.11 -1.08 -9.83
C TRP A 49 15.81 -0.55 -10.44
N PHE A 50 15.83 -0.05 -11.68
CA PHE A 50 14.63 0.43 -12.35
C PHE A 50 13.58 -0.68 -12.53
N PHE A 51 14.03 -1.88 -12.88
CA PHE A 51 13.15 -3.05 -12.99
C PHE A 51 12.54 -3.47 -11.64
N ASP A 52 13.29 -3.37 -10.54
CA ASP A 52 12.78 -3.67 -9.21
C ASP A 52 11.81 -2.60 -8.69
N VAL A 53 12.13 -1.33 -8.91
CA VAL A 53 11.29 -0.19 -8.52
C VAL A 53 10.02 -0.14 -9.35
N SER A 54 10.07 -0.43 -10.66
CA SER A 54 8.87 -0.46 -11.49
C SER A 54 7.86 -1.51 -11.01
N LYS A 55 8.31 -2.69 -10.55
CA LYS A 55 7.42 -3.69 -9.92
C LYS A 55 6.77 -3.14 -8.64
N GLN A 56 7.53 -2.42 -7.81
CA GLN A 56 7.01 -1.81 -6.59
C GLN A 56 5.98 -0.72 -6.89
N ILE A 57 6.22 0.13 -7.90
CA ILE A 57 5.26 1.16 -8.32
C ILE A 57 3.96 0.51 -8.81
N ILE A 58 4.05 -0.51 -9.67
CA ILE A 58 2.86 -1.22 -10.18
C ILE A 58 2.11 -1.91 -9.04
N GLY A 59 2.82 -2.59 -8.13
CA GLY A 59 2.21 -3.23 -6.97
C GLY A 59 1.54 -2.24 -6.02
N ALA A 60 2.19 -1.11 -5.74
CA ALA A 60 1.64 -0.04 -4.92
C ALA A 60 0.37 0.56 -5.54
N ALA A 61 0.35 0.77 -6.86
CA ALA A 61 -0.83 1.23 -7.58
C ALA A 61 -1.99 0.23 -7.47
N VAL A 62 -1.74 -1.07 -7.66
CA VAL A 62 -2.76 -2.13 -7.52
C VAL A 62 -3.34 -2.16 -6.11
N ILE A 63 -2.50 -2.19 -5.07
CA ILE A 63 -2.96 -2.19 -3.68
C ILE A 63 -3.69 -0.89 -3.33
N HIS A 64 -3.21 0.27 -3.80
CA HIS A 64 -3.87 1.54 -3.59
C HIS A 64 -5.31 1.52 -4.14
N ILE A 65 -5.48 1.09 -5.39
CA ILE A 65 -6.81 0.99 -6.02
C ILE A 65 -7.72 0.05 -5.22
N LEU A 66 -7.21 -1.11 -4.79
CA LEU A 66 -7.98 -2.05 -3.97
C LEU A 66 -8.36 -1.45 -2.61
N ASN A 67 -7.46 -0.70 -1.97
CA ASN A 67 -7.71 -0.06 -0.69
C ASN A 67 -8.79 1.02 -0.80
N VAL A 68 -8.74 1.84 -1.86
CA VAL A 68 -9.79 2.84 -2.14
C VAL A 68 -11.13 2.14 -2.38
N PHE A 69 -11.14 1.09 -3.21
CA PHE A 69 -12.36 0.34 -3.52
C PHE A 69 -12.99 -0.30 -2.27
N ILE A 70 -12.19 -1.00 -1.46
CA ILE A 70 -12.65 -1.62 -0.22
C ILE A 70 -13.15 -0.57 0.77
N SER A 71 -12.43 0.54 0.94
CA SER A 71 -12.80 1.60 1.88
C SER A 71 -14.10 2.30 1.48
N ASN A 72 -14.35 2.45 0.18
CA ASN A 72 -15.62 2.99 -0.33
C ASN A 72 -16.77 2.01 -0.12
N ILE A 73 -16.58 0.70 -0.35
CA ILE A 73 -17.63 -0.32 -0.14
C ILE A 73 -17.99 -0.45 1.34
N ILE A 74 -16.99 -0.61 2.21
CA ILE A 74 -17.23 -0.74 3.65
C ILE A 74 -17.80 0.56 4.19
N GLY A 75 -17.22 1.69 3.79
CA GLY A 75 -17.75 3.00 4.10
C GLY A 75 -19.23 3.13 3.69
N PHE A 76 -19.61 2.74 2.48
CA PHE A 76 -21.01 2.81 2.05
C PHE A 76 -21.95 1.96 2.91
N ASN A 77 -21.60 0.71 3.20
CA ASN A 77 -22.46 -0.18 3.99
C ASN A 77 -22.64 0.30 5.44
N GLU A 78 -21.59 0.86 6.06
CA GLU A 78 -21.67 1.36 7.45
C GLU A 78 -22.40 2.71 7.57
N ARG A 79 -22.58 3.45 6.44
CA ARG A 79 -23.41 4.68 6.44
C ARG A 79 -24.86 4.38 6.84
N GLU A 80 -25.38 3.19 6.53
CA GLU A 80 -26.73 2.77 6.94
C GLU A 80 -26.87 2.60 8.46
N HIS A 81 -25.77 2.38 9.18
CA HIS A 81 -25.73 2.21 10.65
C HIS A 81 -25.36 3.50 11.42
N GLY A 82 -25.19 4.63 10.73
CA GLY A 82 -25.08 5.97 11.34
C GLY A 82 -23.66 6.50 11.56
N PHE A 83 -22.60 5.74 11.25
CA PHE A 83 -21.21 6.20 11.33
C PHE A 83 -20.37 5.63 10.18
N SER A 84 -19.96 6.47 9.23
CA SER A 84 -19.01 6.04 8.22
C SER A 84 -18.17 7.18 7.67
N ASN A 85 -16.87 7.09 7.94
CA ASN A 85 -15.84 7.92 7.34
C ASN A 85 -14.93 7.01 6.48
N PRO A 86 -15.00 7.08 5.14
CA PRO A 86 -14.16 6.29 4.24
C PRO A 86 -12.66 6.43 4.51
N CYS A 87 -12.20 7.57 5.03
CA CYS A 87 -10.79 7.79 5.35
C CYS A 87 -10.35 7.04 6.61
N VAL A 88 -11.26 6.78 7.57
CA VAL A 88 -10.99 5.89 8.72
C VAL A 88 -10.75 4.46 8.21
N TRP A 89 -11.63 3.97 7.34
CA TRP A 89 -11.48 2.65 6.71
C TRP A 89 -10.24 2.55 5.83
N TYR A 90 -9.88 3.62 5.14
CA TYR A 90 -8.67 3.70 4.34
C TYR A 90 -7.40 3.65 5.21
N LEU A 91 -7.38 4.40 6.32
CA LEU A 91 -6.29 4.35 7.29
C LEU A 91 -6.13 2.93 7.85
N LEU A 92 -7.24 2.29 8.27
CA LEU A 92 -7.23 0.92 8.77
C LEU A 92 -6.67 -0.07 7.75
N ASN A 93 -7.10 0.04 6.49
CA ASN A 93 -6.58 -0.76 5.38
C ASN A 93 -5.05 -0.61 5.27
N ILE A 94 -4.53 0.62 5.21
CA ILE A 94 -3.08 0.87 5.10
C ILE A 94 -2.32 0.33 6.30
N MET A 95 -2.79 0.60 7.51
CA MET A 95 -2.13 0.17 8.74
C MET A 95 -2.02 -1.34 8.79
N ILE A 96 -3.08 -2.07 8.45
CA ILE A 96 -3.06 -3.54 8.48
C ILE A 96 -2.25 -4.11 7.33
N ASP A 97 -2.37 -3.57 6.11
CA ASP A 97 -1.58 -4.02 4.95
C ASP A 97 -0.07 -3.90 5.20
N THR A 98 0.36 -2.83 5.88
CA THR A 98 1.79 -2.57 6.16
C THR A 98 2.31 -3.33 7.38
N THR A 99 1.49 -3.56 8.41
CA THR A 99 1.92 -4.23 9.65
C THR A 99 1.76 -5.76 9.59
N ILE A 100 0.59 -6.23 9.17
CA ILE A 100 0.24 -7.66 9.09
C ILE A 100 0.39 -8.17 7.66
N GLY A 101 0.03 -7.36 6.67
CA GLY A 101 0.09 -7.74 5.26
C GLY A 101 1.52 -8.00 4.78
N VAL A 102 2.51 -7.19 5.17
CA VAL A 102 3.92 -7.40 4.79
C VAL A 102 4.47 -8.77 5.25
N PRO A 103 4.31 -9.18 6.52
CA PRO A 103 4.64 -10.55 6.95
C PRO A 103 3.92 -11.64 6.14
N ILE A 104 2.62 -11.49 5.89
CA ILE A 104 1.84 -12.45 5.09
C ILE A 104 2.40 -12.54 3.67
N LEU A 105 2.66 -11.39 3.03
CA LEU A 105 3.23 -11.32 1.69
C LEU A 105 4.59 -12.03 1.63
N TRP A 106 5.44 -11.82 2.62
CA TRP A 106 6.73 -12.51 2.71
C TRP A 106 6.58 -14.03 2.78
N ILE A 107 5.64 -14.53 3.59
CA ILE A 107 5.33 -15.97 3.69
C ILE A 107 4.81 -16.51 2.35
N VAL A 108 3.85 -15.82 1.72
CA VAL A 108 3.24 -16.22 0.45
C VAL A 108 4.29 -16.27 -0.67
N LEU A 109 5.11 -15.22 -0.83
CA LEU A 109 6.17 -15.20 -1.83
C LEU A 109 7.23 -16.27 -1.55
N GLY A 110 7.57 -16.52 -0.28
CA GLY A 110 8.47 -17.59 0.12
C GLY A 110 7.92 -18.99 -0.19
N PHE A 111 6.61 -19.19 -0.10
CA PHE A 111 5.94 -20.43 -0.47
C PHE A 111 5.90 -20.62 -1.99
N ILE A 112 5.48 -19.59 -2.75
CA ILE A 112 5.49 -19.61 -4.22
C ILE A 112 6.91 -19.86 -4.73
N GLY A 113 7.92 -19.21 -4.14
CA GLY A 113 9.32 -19.43 -4.50
C GLY A 113 9.79 -20.87 -4.28
N ARG A 114 9.35 -21.53 -3.20
CA ARG A 114 9.63 -22.96 -2.95
C ARG A 114 8.98 -23.87 -3.99
N ILE A 115 7.72 -23.62 -4.35
CA ILE A 115 7.02 -24.34 -5.42
C ILE A 115 7.74 -24.17 -6.75
N CYS A 116 8.08 -22.93 -7.12
CA CYS A 116 8.81 -22.64 -8.35
C CYS A 116 10.17 -23.36 -8.40
N LYS A 117 10.90 -23.41 -7.28
CA LYS A 117 12.16 -24.16 -7.20
C LYS A 117 11.94 -25.67 -7.40
N PHE A 118 10.90 -26.23 -6.77
CA PHE A 118 10.55 -27.65 -6.92
C PHE A 118 10.15 -27.99 -8.37
N MET A 119 9.42 -27.11 -9.05
CA MET A 119 8.98 -27.28 -10.43
C MET A 119 10.05 -26.91 -11.48
N GLY A 120 11.24 -26.45 -11.07
CA GLY A 120 12.30 -26.03 -11.99
C GLY A 120 11.99 -24.74 -12.77
N CYS A 121 11.18 -23.83 -12.22
CA CYS A 121 10.87 -22.57 -12.89
C CYS A 121 12.11 -21.67 -13.02
N VAL A 122 12.37 -21.19 -14.24
CA VAL A 122 13.50 -20.29 -14.54
C VAL A 122 13.03 -18.82 -14.57
N GLY A 123 13.85 -17.93 -14.01
CA GLY A 123 13.64 -16.48 -14.05
C GLY A 123 12.69 -15.92 -13.00
N THR A 124 12.44 -16.66 -11.92
CA THR A 124 11.53 -16.27 -10.82
C THR A 124 12.25 -15.60 -9.64
N LYS A 125 13.59 -15.60 -9.63
CA LYS A 125 14.39 -14.97 -8.58
C LYS A 125 14.35 -13.45 -8.71
N SER A 126 13.77 -12.78 -7.72
CA SER A 126 13.67 -11.32 -7.73
C SER A 126 15.04 -10.65 -7.81
N GLY A 127 15.16 -9.63 -8.65
CA GLY A 127 16.41 -8.88 -8.88
C GLY A 127 17.37 -9.56 -9.86
N ASP A 128 17.04 -10.75 -10.37
CA ASP A 128 17.78 -11.45 -11.41
C ASP A 128 16.97 -11.51 -12.70
N TYR A 129 17.52 -10.94 -13.77
CA TYR A 129 16.84 -10.79 -15.07
C TYR A 129 17.67 -11.36 -16.23
N ASP A 130 18.64 -12.24 -15.95
CA ASP A 130 19.47 -12.89 -16.97
C ASP A 130 20.38 -11.94 -17.78
N GLY A 131 21.34 -11.32 -17.10
CA GLY A 131 22.41 -10.54 -17.72
C GLY A 131 22.12 -9.05 -17.95
N ASP A 132 22.96 -8.41 -18.77
CA ASP A 132 22.84 -7.02 -19.20
C ASP A 132 22.82 -6.97 -20.75
N PRO A 133 21.69 -6.63 -21.40
CA PRO A 133 20.48 -6.02 -20.84
C PRO A 133 19.53 -7.01 -20.13
N PRO A 134 18.80 -6.55 -19.09
CA PRO A 134 17.85 -7.37 -18.36
C PRO A 134 16.66 -7.81 -19.23
N ARG A 135 16.26 -9.08 -19.12
CA ARG A 135 15.16 -9.67 -19.89
C ARG A 135 13.80 -9.25 -19.35
N ILE A 136 13.02 -8.56 -20.18
CA ILE A 136 11.65 -8.12 -19.86
C ILE A 136 10.71 -9.31 -19.59
N THR A 137 10.92 -10.45 -20.25
CA THR A 137 10.09 -11.65 -20.02
C THR A 137 10.22 -12.20 -18.61
N TRP A 138 11.41 -12.11 -18.00
CA TRP A 138 11.66 -12.53 -16.62
C TRP A 138 11.06 -11.51 -15.64
N TRP A 139 11.19 -10.23 -15.97
CA TRP A 139 10.51 -9.17 -15.24
C TRP A 139 9.00 -9.35 -15.20
N LEU A 140 8.36 -9.68 -16.33
CA LEU A 140 6.92 -9.95 -16.40
C LEU A 140 6.52 -11.15 -15.52
N LYS A 141 7.31 -12.23 -15.53
CA LYS A 141 7.08 -13.40 -14.65
C LYS A 141 7.17 -13.00 -13.17
N GLN A 142 8.19 -12.25 -12.78
CA GLN A 142 8.38 -11.80 -11.41
C GLN A 142 7.28 -10.82 -10.98
N LEU A 143 6.88 -9.91 -11.87
CA LEU A 143 5.77 -8.99 -11.64
C LEU A 143 4.47 -9.78 -11.41
N PHE A 144 4.18 -10.77 -12.26
CA PHE A 144 2.99 -11.61 -12.11
C PHE A 144 2.98 -12.33 -10.76
N ILE A 145 4.09 -12.96 -10.37
CA ILE A 145 4.22 -13.62 -9.05
C ILE A 145 4.03 -12.61 -7.91
N TYR A 146 4.60 -11.42 -8.05
CA TYR A 146 4.48 -10.36 -7.05
C TYR A 146 3.04 -9.87 -6.89
N ILE A 147 2.35 -9.59 -8.00
CA ILE A 147 0.94 -9.20 -7.99
C ILE A 147 0.06 -10.32 -7.42
N LEU A 148 0.29 -11.58 -7.80
CA LEU A 148 -0.44 -12.71 -7.22
C LEU A 148 -0.25 -12.77 -5.69
N GLY A 149 0.99 -12.60 -5.22
CA GLY A 149 1.29 -12.51 -3.80
C GLY A 149 0.56 -11.37 -3.08
N LEU A 150 0.51 -10.18 -3.71
CA LEU A 150 -0.22 -9.02 -3.19
C LEU A 150 -1.73 -9.27 -3.11
N ILE A 151 -2.32 -9.91 -4.13
CA ILE A 151 -3.74 -10.28 -4.12
C ILE A 151 -4.03 -11.31 -3.02
N CYS A 152 -3.20 -12.35 -2.90
CA CYS A 152 -3.34 -13.33 -1.81
C CYS A 152 -3.25 -12.66 -0.44
N MET A 153 -2.25 -11.79 -0.24
CA MET A 153 -2.11 -10.99 0.98
C MET A 153 -3.37 -10.18 1.26
N LYS A 154 -3.91 -9.48 0.26
CA LYS A 154 -5.09 -8.63 0.43
C LYS A 154 -6.33 -9.44 0.80
N ILE A 155 -6.53 -10.61 0.18
CA ILE A 155 -7.60 -11.54 0.52
C ILE A 155 -7.46 -12.03 1.97
N SER A 156 -6.24 -12.34 2.43
CA SER A 156 -6.00 -12.77 3.81
C SER A 156 -6.24 -11.66 4.85
N VAL A 157 -5.93 -10.41 4.51
CA VAL A 157 -6.12 -9.26 5.41
C VAL A 157 -7.58 -8.82 5.48
N PHE A 158 -8.37 -9.01 4.42
CA PHE A 158 -9.74 -8.49 4.35
C PHE A 158 -10.66 -8.92 5.52
N PRO A 159 -10.67 -10.18 5.99
CA PRO A 159 -11.45 -10.57 7.16
C PRO A 159 -11.05 -9.85 8.46
N ILE A 160 -9.77 -9.51 8.61
CA ILE A 160 -9.25 -8.82 9.80
C ILE A 160 -9.87 -7.43 9.92
N LEU A 161 -10.10 -6.75 8.79
CA LEU A 161 -10.75 -5.43 8.77
C LEU A 161 -12.18 -5.43 9.32
N ARG A 162 -12.83 -6.60 9.39
CA ARG A 162 -14.20 -6.72 9.90
C ARG A 162 -14.26 -6.90 11.43
N ILE A 163 -13.12 -6.90 12.12
CA ILE A 163 -13.09 -7.00 13.58
C ILE A 163 -13.53 -5.66 14.19
N PRO A 164 -14.61 -5.62 15.01
CA PRO A 164 -15.17 -4.38 15.53
C PRO A 164 -14.19 -3.55 16.36
N ILE A 165 -13.21 -4.15 17.03
CA ILE A 165 -12.27 -3.38 17.87
C ILE A 165 -11.43 -2.36 17.06
N LEU A 166 -11.27 -2.60 15.77
CA LEU A 166 -10.47 -1.77 14.89
C LEU A 166 -11.16 -0.45 14.55
N ASP A 167 -12.49 -0.46 14.39
CA ASP A 167 -13.25 0.75 14.07
C ASP A 167 -13.12 1.80 15.19
N ASN A 168 -13.25 1.37 16.45
CA ASN A 168 -13.19 2.21 17.64
C ASN A 168 -11.79 2.80 17.81
N THR A 169 -10.77 1.97 17.58
CA THR A 169 -9.37 2.41 17.68
C THR A 169 -9.04 3.45 16.62
N ALA A 170 -9.48 3.26 15.37
CA ALA A 170 -9.22 4.21 14.30
C ALA A 170 -10.04 5.49 14.43
N ASN A 171 -11.30 5.40 14.88
CA ASN A 171 -12.12 6.58 15.19
C ASN A 171 -11.52 7.39 16.33
N TRP A 172 -11.03 6.74 17.39
CA TRP A 172 -10.30 7.41 18.46
C TRP A 172 -9.03 8.09 17.93
N LEU A 173 -8.22 7.38 17.14
CA LEU A 173 -6.99 7.90 16.55
C LEU A 173 -7.22 9.12 15.64
N LEU A 174 -8.38 9.20 14.98
CA LEU A 174 -8.71 10.27 14.03
C LEU A 174 -9.61 11.36 14.59
N SER A 175 -10.14 11.17 15.80
CA SER A 175 -11.06 12.11 16.45
C SER A 175 -10.50 13.54 16.51
N TRP A 176 -9.20 13.69 16.79
CA TRP A 176 -8.52 14.99 16.85
C TRP A 176 -8.33 15.68 15.49
N THR A 177 -8.39 14.93 14.38
CA THR A 177 -8.31 15.47 13.01
C THR A 177 -9.68 15.76 12.39
N SER A 178 -10.76 15.33 13.05
CA SER A 178 -12.11 15.35 12.49
C SER A 178 -12.68 16.74 12.22
N SER A 179 -12.09 17.79 12.80
CA SER A 179 -12.53 19.17 12.61
C SER A 179 -12.09 19.77 11.27
N GLU A 180 -11.07 19.20 10.60
CA GLU A 180 -10.46 19.78 9.39
C GLU A 180 -10.15 18.69 8.37
N GLU A 181 -10.92 18.62 7.27
CA GLU A 181 -10.78 17.59 6.23
C GLU A 181 -9.35 17.53 5.65
N LYS A 182 -8.75 18.70 5.35
CA LYS A 182 -7.38 18.76 4.80
C LYS A 182 -6.34 18.23 5.77
N LEU A 183 -6.49 18.50 7.07
CA LEU A 183 -5.60 17.98 8.10
C LEU A 183 -5.73 16.45 8.20
N GLN A 184 -6.96 15.94 8.18
CA GLN A 184 -7.23 14.51 8.21
C GLN A 184 -6.63 13.80 6.99
N ILE A 185 -6.83 14.33 5.78
CA ILE A 185 -6.25 13.80 4.53
C ILE A 185 -4.72 13.80 4.61
N PHE A 186 -4.10 14.91 5.01
CA PHE A 186 -2.66 15.01 5.13
C PHE A 186 -2.10 13.97 6.11
N PHE A 187 -2.74 13.79 7.26
CA PHE A 187 -2.28 12.83 8.26
C PHE A 187 -2.39 11.38 7.77
N ILE A 188 -3.54 11.01 7.20
CA ILE A 188 -3.85 9.64 6.78
C ILE A 188 -3.10 9.24 5.50
N MET A 189 -2.99 10.14 4.53
CA MET A 189 -2.50 9.82 3.19
C MET A 189 -1.04 10.23 2.97
N PHE A 190 -0.44 11.00 3.88
CA PHE A 190 0.96 11.38 3.78
C PHE A 190 1.75 11.07 5.03
N PHE A 191 1.39 11.65 6.19
CA PHE A 191 2.23 11.54 7.38
C PHE A 191 2.39 10.09 7.85
N VAL A 192 1.29 9.36 8.04
CA VAL A 192 1.33 7.96 8.49
C VAL A 192 2.05 7.05 7.47
N PRO A 193 1.69 7.05 6.17
CA PRO A 193 2.40 6.27 5.16
C PRO A 193 3.88 6.59 5.06
N LEU A 194 4.28 7.86 5.16
CA LEU A 194 5.67 8.27 5.11
C LEU A 194 6.45 7.68 6.29
N MET A 195 5.92 7.76 7.50
CA MET A 195 6.56 7.19 8.69
C MET A 195 6.72 5.68 8.59
N LEU A 196 5.70 4.98 8.07
CA LEU A 196 5.77 3.53 7.79
C LEU A 196 6.81 3.21 6.72
N ALA A 197 6.89 4.00 5.65
CA ALA A 197 7.88 3.80 4.61
C ALA A 197 9.31 4.02 5.13
N LEU A 198 9.52 5.05 5.97
CA LEU A 198 10.82 5.38 6.54
C LEU A 198 11.28 4.35 7.58
N SER A 199 10.38 3.76 8.36
CA SER A 199 10.74 2.74 9.35
C SER A 199 11.27 1.44 8.70
N LEU A 200 10.82 1.15 7.47
CA LEU A 200 11.25 0.01 6.66
C LEU A 200 12.55 0.25 5.86
N LEU A 201 13.15 1.44 5.97
CA LEU A 201 14.46 1.76 5.36
C LEU A 201 15.65 1.36 6.24
N LYS A 202 15.42 0.96 7.49
CA LYS A 202 16.45 0.48 8.42
C LYS A 202 16.90 -0.94 8.09
#